data_AF-A0A8I0L8D7-F1
#
_entry.id   AF-A0A8I0L8D7-F1
#
_cell.length_a   1.000
_cell.length_b   1.000
_cell.length_c   1.000
_cell.angle_alpha   90.00
_cell.angle_beta   90.00
_cell.angle_gamma   90.00
#
_symmetry.space_group_name_H-M   'P 1'
#
loop_
_entity.id
_entity.type
_entity.pdbx_description
1 polymer ?
#
loop_
_entity_poly.entity_id
_entity_poly.type
_entity_poly.pdbx_seq_one_letter_code
_entity_poly.pdbx_strand_id
1 'polypeptide(L)' 'YGAEIQFDEQAQTPYFTYLDEAGQPHEVWFDDARSALAKFGLLTEYGLLGLGYWNFMRPFAAGFSLQNYLFSIP' A
#
# COMPACT_ATOMS: atom_id res chain seq x y z
N TYR A 1 22.04 -8.42 1.21
CA TYR A 1 21.22 -7.20 1.39
C TYR A 1 19.81 -7.62 1.71
N GLY A 2 19.23 -7.09 2.78
CA GLY A 2 17.84 -7.31 3.17
C GLY A 2 17.45 -6.12 4.05
N ALA A 3 16.55 -5.28 3.55
CA ALA A 3 16.00 -4.18 4.32
C ALA A 3 14.75 -4.67 5.04
N GLU A 4 14.63 -4.36 6.33
CA GLU A 4 13.44 -4.66 7.09
C GLU A 4 12.32 -3.70 6.69
N ILE A 5 11.15 -4.23 6.34
CA ILE A 5 9.97 -3.43 6.04
C ILE A 5 9.39 -2.92 7.37
N GLN A 6 9.42 -1.60 7.53
CA GLN A 6 8.77 -0.89 8.62
C GLN A 6 7.36 -0.44 8.19
N PHE A 7 6.55 0.00 9.15
CA PHE A 7 5.22 0.55 8.91
C PHE A 7 5.05 1.84 9.70
N ASP A 8 4.72 2.93 9.01
CA ASP A 8 4.39 4.19 9.66
C ASP A 8 2.91 4.19 10.06
N GLU A 9 2.65 4.25 11.37
CA GLU A 9 1.28 4.18 11.92
C GLU A 9 0.47 5.46 11.67
N GLN A 10 1.12 6.62 11.53
CA GLN A 10 0.41 7.87 11.25
C GLN A 10 0.02 7.97 9.78
N ALA A 11 0.93 7.62 8.89
CA ALA A 11 0.70 7.60 7.44
C ALA A 11 -0.04 6.33 6.97
N GLN A 12 -0.15 5.31 7.83
CA GLN A 12 -0.68 3.98 7.49
C GLN A 12 -0.04 3.42 6.21
N THR A 13 1.29 3.51 6.10
CA THR A 13 2.02 3.19 4.87
C THR A 13 3.35 2.48 5.19
N PRO A 14 3.69 1.37 4.49
CA PRO A 14 4.96 0.69 4.67
C PRO A 14 6.12 1.45 4.00
N TYR A 15 7.30 1.31 4.60
CA TYR A 15 8.53 1.85 4.06
C TYR A 15 9.74 1.02 4.46
N PHE A 16 10.86 1.22 3.79
CA PHE A 16 12.16 0.72 4.22
C PHE A 16 13.29 1.62 3.73
N THR A 17 14.43 1.55 4.42
CA THR A 17 15.66 2.24 4.03
C THR A 17 16.77 1.25 3.76
N TYR A 18 17.63 1.55 2.78
CA TYR A 18 18.82 0.74 2.51
C TYR A 18 19.96 1.61 1.96
N LEU A 19 21.17 1.06 2.00
CA LEU A 19 22.34 1.60 1.30
C LEU A 19 22.55 0.80 0.02
N ASP A 20 22.75 1.49 -1.12
CA ASP A 20 23.15 0.82 -2.35
C ASP A 20 24.62 0.38 -2.32
N GLU A 21 25.08 -0.24 -3.41
CA GLU A 21 26.45 -0.75 -3.51
C GLU A 21 27.54 0.34 -3.41
N ALA A 22 27.19 1.60 -3.71
CA ALA A 22 28.07 2.74 -3.56
C ALA A 22 27.99 3.38 -2.17
N GLY A 23 27.16 2.85 -1.26
CA GLY A 23 26.93 3.38 0.07
C GLY A 23 25.98 4.58 0.10
N GLN A 24 25.25 4.86 -0.97
CA GLN A 24 24.27 5.95 -1.00
C GLN A 24 22.97 5.49 -0.29
N PRO A 25 22.42 6.29 0.65
CA PRO A 25 21.14 6.00 1.28
C PRO A 25 19.96 6.19 0.32
N HIS A 26 19.01 5.26 0.41
CA HIS A 26 17.73 5.26 -0.27
C HIS A 26 16.60 4.99 0.73
N GLU A 27 15.46 5.60 0.47
CA GLU A 27 14.22 5.42 1.22
C GLU A 27 13.10 5.11 0.24
N VAL A 28 12.35 4.04 0.53
CA VAL A 28 11.29 3.54 -0.36
C VAL A 28 9.99 3.48 0.41
N TRP A 29 8.99 4.19 -0.09
CA TRP A 29 7.60 4.13 0.34
C TRP A 29 6.79 3.37 -0.70
N PHE A 30 5.90 2.50 -0.26
CA PHE A 30 5.08 1.67 -1.14
C PHE A 30 3.75 1.32 -0.49
N ASP A 31 2.94 0.49 -1.15
CA ASP A 31 1.68 -0.01 -0.61
C ASP A 31 1.72 -1.53 -0.38
N ASP A 32 1.07 -1.97 0.69
CA ASP A 32 0.82 -3.38 0.98
C ASP A 32 -0.63 -3.60 1.46
N ALA A 33 -0.97 -4.82 1.86
CA ALA A 33 -2.33 -5.14 2.28
C ALA A 33 -2.81 -4.32 3.49
N ARG A 34 -1.91 -3.88 4.38
CA ARG A 34 -2.25 -3.07 5.57
C ARG A 34 -2.63 -1.66 5.15
N SER A 35 -1.81 -1.03 4.32
CA SER A 35 -2.08 0.33 3.82
C SER A 35 -3.29 0.36 2.88
N ALA A 36 -3.52 -0.71 2.11
CA ALA A 36 -4.74 -0.88 1.31
C ALA A 36 -5.98 -1.01 2.20
N LEU A 37 -5.94 -1.82 3.25
CA LEU A 37 -7.05 -1.97 4.20
C LEU A 37 -7.42 -0.63 4.86
N ALA A 38 -6.42 0.14 5.29
CA ALA A 38 -6.63 1.47 5.87
C ALA A 38 -7.33 2.40 4.88
N LYS A 39 -6.85 2.47 3.62
CA LYS A 39 -7.46 3.29 2.56
C LYS A 39 -8.89 2.84 2.23
N PHE A 40 -9.15 1.54 2.22
CA PHE A 40 -10.49 0.98 1.98
C PHE A 40 -11.47 1.35 3.11
N GLY A 41 -11.00 1.40 4.36
CA GLY A 41 -11.80 1.86 5.51
C GLY A 41 -12.33 3.28 5.33
N LEU A 42 -11.53 4.17 4.71
CA LEU A 42 -11.92 5.56 4.47
C LEU A 42 -13.18 5.68 3.58
N LEU A 43 -13.44 4.71 2.71
CA LEU A 43 -14.65 4.72 1.89
C LEU A 43 -15.91 4.69 2.74
N THR A 44 -15.91 3.87 3.78
CA THR A 44 -17.04 3.77 4.72
C THR A 44 -17.06 4.97 5.65
N GLU A 45 -15.91 5.38 6.18
CA GLU A 45 -15.79 6.51 7.12
C GLU A 45 -16.35 7.81 6.54
N TYR A 46 -16.04 8.10 5.27
CA TYR A 46 -16.45 9.34 4.61
C TYR A 46 -17.65 9.19 3.66
N GLY A 47 -18.24 7.99 3.55
CA GLY A 47 -19.35 7.73 2.63
C GLY A 47 -18.99 7.95 1.16
N LEU A 48 -17.77 7.59 0.77
CA LEU A 48 -17.29 7.71 -0.61
C LEU A 48 -17.87 6.59 -1.48
N LEU A 49 -18.14 6.89 -2.76
CA LEU A 49 -18.73 5.94 -3.70
C LEU A 49 -17.78 4.80 -4.12
N GLY A 50 -16.47 5.00 -3.98
CA GLY A 50 -15.47 4.03 -4.39
C GLY A 50 -14.07 4.63 -4.45
N LEU A 51 -13.15 3.87 -5.04
CA LEU A 51 -11.74 4.22 -5.18
C LEU A 51 -11.28 4.12 -6.64
N GLY A 52 -10.24 4.88 -7.00
CA GLY A 52 -9.60 4.82 -8.32
C GLY A 52 -8.17 4.32 -8.21
N TYR A 53 -7.73 3.50 -9.16
CA TYR A 53 -6.35 3.03 -9.26
C TYR A 53 -5.58 3.80 -10.34
N TRP A 54 -4.37 4.24 -9.99
CA TRP A 54 -3.38 4.72 -10.94
C TRP A 54 -2.06 3.96 -10.76
N ASN A 55 -1.66 3.03 -11.63
CA ASN A 55 -2.39 2.48 -12.78
C ASN A 55 -2.27 0.95 -12.78
N PHE A 56 -3.03 0.30 -13.65
CA PHE A 56 -3.14 -1.16 -13.68
C PHE A 56 -1.84 -1.89 -14.08
N MET A 57 -0.84 -1.18 -14.62
CA MET A 57 0.43 -1.76 -15.06
C MET A 57 1.43 -2.00 -13.92
N ARG A 58 1.02 -1.78 -12.66
CA ARG A 58 1.81 -2.10 -11.46
C ARG A 58 1.16 -3.27 -10.71
N PRO A 59 1.73 -4.49 -10.76
CA PRO A 59 1.12 -5.65 -10.12
C PRO A 59 1.00 -5.48 -8.61
N PHE A 60 -0.20 -5.70 -8.08
CA PHE A 60 -0.47 -5.72 -6.64
C PHE A 60 -1.58 -6.72 -6.29
N ALA A 61 -1.29 -8.01 -6.50
CA ALA A 61 -2.28 -9.08 -6.35
C ALA A 61 -2.96 -9.11 -4.97
N ALA A 62 -2.18 -8.92 -3.89
CA ALA A 62 -2.71 -8.91 -2.53
C ALA A 62 -3.76 -7.80 -2.32
N GLY A 63 -3.51 -6.60 -2.87
CA GLY A 63 -4.45 -5.48 -2.81
C GLY A 63 -5.76 -5.78 -3.55
N PHE A 64 -5.69 -6.35 -4.75
CA PHE A 64 -6.87 -6.73 -5.53
C PHE A 64 -7.64 -7.90 -4.88
N SER A 65 -6.95 -8.89 -4.32
CA SER A 65 -7.59 -9.97 -3.56
C SER A 65 -8.33 -9.45 -2.33
N LEU A 66 -7.73 -8.51 -1.59
CA LEU A 66 -8.38 -7.85 -0.46
C LEU A 66 -9.58 -7.02 -0.89
N GLN A 67 -9.48 -6.29 -2.00
CA GLN A 67 -10.58 -5.51 -2.56
C GLN A 67 -11.77 -6.41 -2.89
N ASN A 68 -11.53 -7.53 -3.57
CA ASN A 68 -12.56 -8.51 -3.94
C ASN A 68 -13.17 -9.23 -2.73
N TYR A 69 -12.42 -9.35 -1.62
CA TYR A 69 -12.95 -9.88 -0.36
C TYR A 69 -13.88 -8.89 0.34
N LEU A 70 -13.53 -7.61 0.34
CA LEU A 70 -14.25 -6.57 1.10
C LEU A 70 -15.44 -5.98 0.35
N PHE A 71 -15.37 -5.90 -0.98
CA PHE A 71 -16.36 -5.22 -1.80
C PHE A 71 -17.01 -6.16 -2.80
N SER A 72 -18.32 -6.02 -2.98
CA SER A 72 -19.01 -6.59 -4.12
C SER A 72 -18.80 -5.67 -5.32
N ILE A 73 -17.92 -6.08 -6.24
CA ILE A 73 -17.70 -5.39 -7.50
C ILE A 73 -18.63 -6.05 -8.52
N PRO A 74 -19.64 -5.33 -9.06
CA PRO A 74 -20.58 -5.89 -10.04
C PRO A 74 -19.92 -6.18 -11.40
#